data_AF-A0A7W1TGK4-F1
#
_entry.id   AF-A0A7W1TGK4-F1
#
_cell.length_a   1.000
_cell.length_b   1.000
_cell.length_c   1.000
_cell.angle_alpha   90.00
_cell.angle_beta   90.00
_cell.angle_gamma   90.00
#
_symmetry.space_group_name_H-M   'P 1'
#
loop_
_entity.id
_entity.type
_entity.pdbx_description
1 polymer ?
#
loop_
_entity_poly.entity_id
_entity_poly.type
_entity_poly.pdbx_seq_one_letter_code
_entity_poly.pdbx_strand_id
1 'polypeptide(L)'
;PRRLALVFGNEADGLSDAELIHCQAWIHLDTCGPNTSYNLSHAVAITLYHLATAQPAADPDPALVAERGQVEHLYRYWLDALERFQYFRRTERGRFAPQLRRLVNRMDLSDHDVQMLWGMLAQFHYFTFGDRGVDSPAQDAARATDEAGDAGRESLEPKA
;
A
#
# COMPACT_ATOMS: atom_id res chain seq x y z
N PRO A 1 -5.09 13.31 -10.08
CA PRO A 1 -5.47 13.64 -8.67
C PRO A 1 -5.28 12.39 -7.80
N ARG A 2 -4.66 12.53 -6.62
CA ARG A 2 -4.60 11.42 -5.65
C ARG A 2 -6.01 11.07 -5.21
N ARG A 3 -6.37 9.78 -5.27
CA ARG A 3 -7.64 9.27 -4.78
C ARG A 3 -7.44 8.71 -3.38
N LEU A 4 -8.20 9.23 -2.42
CA LEU A 4 -8.28 8.67 -1.07
C LEU A 4 -9.46 7.69 -1.01
N ALA A 5 -9.26 6.56 -0.36
CA ALA A 5 -10.33 5.61 -0.06
C ALA A 5 -10.48 5.50 1.46
N LEU A 6 -11.69 5.72 1.97
CA LEU A 6 -12.07 5.38 3.33
C LEU A 6 -12.76 4.02 3.29
N VAL A 7 -12.26 3.07 4.07
CA VAL A 7 -12.78 1.71 4.12
C VAL A 7 -13.43 1.50 5.48
N PHE A 8 -14.69 1.09 5.46
CA PHE A 8 -15.43 0.71 6.66
C PHE A 8 -15.77 -0.78 6.58
N GLY A 9 -15.67 -1.46 7.71
CA GLY A 9 -15.96 -2.89 7.81
C GLY A 9 -17.44 -3.21 7.89
N ASN A 10 -17.75 -4.50 7.93
CA ASN A 10 -19.09 -4.99 8.21
C ASN A 10 -19.53 -4.56 9.62
N GLU A 11 -20.84 -4.33 9.83
CA GLU A 11 -21.35 -3.87 11.13
C GLU A 11 -21.15 -4.90 12.25
N ALA A 12 -21.22 -6.19 11.93
CA ALA A 12 -21.06 -7.25 12.91
C ALA A 12 -19.60 -7.49 13.31
N ASP A 13 -18.70 -7.58 12.32
CA ASP A 13 -17.35 -8.11 12.50
C ASP A 13 -16.24 -7.08 12.21
N GLY A 14 -16.58 -5.92 11.65
CA GLY A 14 -15.60 -4.91 11.24
C GLY A 14 -14.78 -5.32 10.01
N LEU A 15 -13.52 -4.88 9.98
CA LEU A 15 -12.52 -5.28 8.99
C LEU A 15 -11.63 -6.36 9.60
N SER A 16 -11.37 -7.40 8.82
CA SER A 16 -10.40 -8.45 9.17
C SER A 16 -8.97 -7.92 9.13
N ASP A 17 -8.06 -8.60 9.83
CA ASP A 17 -6.62 -8.30 9.76
C ASP A 17 -6.08 -8.36 8.32
N ALA A 18 -6.63 -9.27 7.51
CA ALA A 18 -6.30 -9.42 6.10
C ALA A 18 -6.73 -8.21 5.26
N GLU A 19 -7.78 -7.49 5.66
CA GLU A 19 -8.21 -6.25 5.00
C GLU A 19 -7.42 -5.05 5.54
N LEU A 20 -7.26 -4.97 6.86
CA LEU A 20 -6.57 -3.87 7.55
C LEU A 20 -5.13 -3.69 7.11
N ILE A 21 -4.44 -4.78 6.74
CA ILE A 21 -3.06 -4.72 6.24
C ILE A 21 -2.91 -3.93 4.93
N HIS A 22 -4.00 -3.73 4.17
CA HIS A 22 -3.99 -2.93 2.94
C HIS A 22 -4.21 -1.44 3.18
N CYS A 23 -4.69 -1.05 4.36
CA CYS A 23 -4.88 0.34 4.77
C CYS A 23 -3.53 0.96 5.21
N GLN A 24 -3.29 2.20 4.82
CA GLN A 24 -2.07 2.94 5.17
C GLN A 24 -2.11 3.47 6.61
N ALA A 25 -3.32 3.81 7.07
CA ALA A 25 -3.59 4.32 8.40
C ALA A 25 -4.90 3.74 8.91
N TRP A 26 -5.05 3.71 10.24
CA TRP A 26 -6.27 3.29 10.91
C TRP A 26 -6.79 4.45 11.75
N ILE A 27 -8.11 4.58 11.82
CA ILE A 27 -8.80 5.56 12.64
C ILE A 27 -9.59 4.78 13.68
N HIS A 28 -9.42 5.14 14.95
CA HIS A 28 -10.26 4.65 16.03
C HIS A 28 -11.20 5.77 16.46
N LEU A 29 -12.50 5.48 16.52
CA LEU A 29 -13.49 6.40 17.10
C LEU A 29 -13.70 6.00 18.55
N ASP A 30 -13.30 6.87 19.46
CA ASP A 30 -13.49 6.64 20.89
C ASP A 30 -14.99 6.55 21.22
N THR A 31 -15.40 5.48 21.88
CA THR A 31 -16.77 5.30 22.36
C THR A 31 -16.89 5.77 23.81
N CYS A 32 -18.10 6.19 24.20
CA CYS A 32 -18.41 6.54 25.58
C CYS A 32 -19.27 5.44 26.22
N GLY A 33 -18.94 5.07 27.46
CA GLY A 33 -19.70 4.08 28.24
C GLY A 33 -19.31 2.62 27.90
N PRO A 34 -20.20 1.65 28.18
CA PRO A 34 -19.89 0.22 28.03
C PRO A 34 -19.91 -0.28 26.58
N ASN A 35 -20.38 0.54 25.62
CA ASN A 35 -20.46 0.16 24.21
C ASN A 35 -19.07 0.27 23.56
N THR A 36 -18.66 -0.76 22.84
CA THR A 36 -17.34 -0.86 22.21
C THR A 36 -17.36 -0.60 20.71
N SER A 37 -18.54 -0.43 20.11
CA SER A 37 -18.70 -0.18 18.67
C SER A 37 -19.81 0.82 18.38
N TYR A 38 -19.66 1.50 17.24
CA TYR A 38 -20.70 2.33 16.65
C TYR A 38 -21.45 1.55 15.58
N ASN A 39 -22.74 1.85 15.41
CA ASN A 39 -23.44 1.51 14.18
C ASN A 39 -22.68 2.10 12.97
N LEU A 40 -22.61 1.34 11.88
CA LEU A 40 -21.82 1.69 10.70
C LEU A 40 -22.18 3.09 10.14
N SER A 41 -23.47 3.42 10.06
CA SER A 41 -23.90 4.72 9.53
C SER A 41 -23.46 5.89 10.41
N HIS A 42 -23.45 5.71 11.74
CA HIS A 42 -22.96 6.71 12.68
C HIS A 42 -21.44 6.87 12.60
N ALA A 43 -20.69 5.76 12.50
CA ALA A 43 -19.24 5.81 12.32
C ALA A 43 -18.88 6.61 11.05
N VAL A 44 -19.54 6.31 9.93
CA VAL A 44 -19.37 7.02 8.66
C VAL A 44 -19.70 8.51 8.81
N ALA A 45 -20.84 8.85 9.42
CA ALA A 45 -21.25 10.24 9.61
C ALA A 45 -20.24 11.05 10.45
N ILE A 46 -19.76 10.49 11.56
CA ILE A 46 -18.76 11.11 12.44
C ILE A 46 -17.44 11.31 11.69
N THR A 47 -16.94 10.28 11.00
CA THR A 47 -15.69 10.36 10.24
C THR A 47 -15.76 11.44 9.16
N LEU A 48 -16.85 11.49 8.39
CA LEU A 48 -17.03 12.51 7.34
C LEU A 48 -17.16 13.92 7.92
N TYR A 49 -17.85 14.07 9.06
CA TYR A 49 -17.93 15.35 9.76
C TYR A 49 -16.55 15.85 10.20
N HIS A 50 -15.72 14.99 10.79
CA HIS A 50 -14.35 15.34 11.16
C HIS A 50 -13.50 15.73 9.95
N LEU A 51 -13.62 15.01 8.84
CA LEU A 51 -12.90 15.35 7.60
C LEU A 51 -13.35 16.69 7.01
N ALA A 52 -14.65 16.99 7.04
CA ALA A 52 -15.21 18.23 6.52
C ALA A 52 -14.87 19.46 7.39
N THR A 53 -14.67 19.25 8.70
CA THR A 53 -14.38 20.32 9.67
C THR A 53 -12.90 20.45 10.01
N ALA A 54 -12.06 19.50 9.56
CA ALA A 54 -10.63 19.55 9.74
C ALA A 54 -10.06 20.81 9.08
N GLN A 55 -9.27 21.56 9.83
CA GLN A 55 -8.47 22.63 9.23
C GLN A 55 -7.38 21.98 8.36
N PRO A 56 -7.14 22.48 7.14
CA PRO A 56 -6.05 21.97 6.32
C PRO A 56 -4.75 22.18 7.09
N ALA A 57 -4.09 21.08 7.47
CA ALA A 57 -2.68 21.12 7.79
C ALA A 57 -1.93 21.59 6.53
N ALA A 58 -0.74 22.18 6.69
CA ALA A 58 0.11 22.49 5.55
C ALA A 58 0.26 21.20 4.71
N ASP A 59 -0.27 21.23 3.48
CA ASP A 59 -0.31 20.06 2.62
C ASP A 59 1.15 19.64 2.37
N PRO A 60 1.57 18.42 2.73
CA PRO A 60 2.84 17.90 2.25
C PRO A 60 2.77 17.93 0.73
N ASP A 61 3.79 18.49 0.08
CA ASP A 61 3.79 18.65 -1.38
C ASP A 61 3.48 17.30 -2.04
N PRO A 62 2.28 17.13 -2.64
CA PRO A 62 1.84 15.84 -3.12
C PRO A 62 2.69 15.36 -4.31
N ALA A 63 3.48 16.25 -4.94
CA ALA A 63 4.44 15.86 -5.97
C ALA A 63 5.63 15.06 -5.43
N LEU A 64 5.85 15.04 -4.10
CA LEU A 64 7.01 14.41 -3.47
C LEU A 64 6.77 13.01 -2.92
N VAL A 65 5.54 12.50 -2.92
CA VAL A 65 5.26 11.13 -2.43
C VAL A 65 5.00 10.21 -3.61
N ALA A 66 5.55 8.99 -3.57
CA ALA A 66 5.43 7.99 -4.62
C ALA A 66 4.01 7.47 -4.81
N GLU A 67 3.76 6.91 -5.99
CA GLU A 67 2.52 6.17 -6.25
C GLU A 67 2.45 4.89 -5.38
N ARG A 68 1.26 4.56 -4.87
CA ARG A 68 1.03 3.35 -4.05
C ARG A 68 1.52 2.08 -4.73
N GLY A 69 1.37 1.96 -6.05
CA GLY A 69 1.86 0.81 -6.82
C GLY A 69 3.38 0.64 -6.74
N GLN A 70 4.13 1.76 -6.82
CA GLN A 70 5.60 1.77 -6.72
C GLN A 70 6.06 1.31 -5.33
N VAL A 71 5.42 1.82 -4.29
CA VAL A 71 5.72 1.47 -2.89
C VAL A 71 5.42 -0.01 -2.61
N GLU A 72 4.28 -0.52 -3.10
CA GLU A 72 3.90 -1.93 -2.96
C GLU A 72 4.86 -2.85 -3.74
N HIS A 73 5.35 -2.40 -4.90
CA HIS A 73 6.34 -3.14 -5.67
C HIS A 73 7.67 -3.23 -4.93
N LEU A 74 8.17 -2.11 -4.39
CA LEU A 74 9.38 -2.08 -3.55
C LEU A 74 9.26 -3.04 -2.37
N TYR A 75 8.12 -3.02 -1.68
CA TYR A 75 7.85 -3.92 -0.56
C TYR A 75 7.90 -5.40 -0.96
N ARG A 76 7.25 -5.78 -2.07
CA ARG A 76 7.28 -7.17 -2.58
C ARG A 76 8.71 -7.59 -2.95
N TYR A 77 9.41 -6.72 -3.67
CA TYR A 77 10.80 -6.93 -4.05
C TYR A 77 11.70 -7.17 -2.83
N TRP A 78 11.53 -6.36 -1.77
CA TRP A 78 12.27 -6.53 -0.51
C TRP A 78 11.99 -7.87 0.18
N LEU A 79 10.74 -8.32 0.21
CA LEU A 79 10.41 -9.61 0.81
C LEU A 79 11.03 -10.78 0.04
N ASP A 80 10.94 -10.76 -1.28
CA ASP A 80 11.50 -11.83 -2.10
C ASP A 80 13.02 -11.83 -2.07
N ALA A 81 13.63 -10.65 -1.97
CA ALA A 81 15.06 -10.49 -1.73
C ALA A 81 15.50 -11.12 -0.42
N LEU A 82 14.83 -10.78 0.68
CA LEU A 82 15.12 -11.33 2.02
C LEU A 82 14.93 -12.85 2.08
N GLU A 83 13.93 -13.37 1.36
CA GLU A 83 13.74 -14.82 1.20
C GLU A 83 14.94 -15.47 0.52
N ARG A 84 15.43 -14.88 -0.58
CA ARG A 84 16.58 -15.38 -1.34
C ARG A 84 17.87 -15.33 -0.50
N PHE A 85 18.03 -14.30 0.32
CA PHE A 85 19.10 -14.21 1.32
C PHE A 85 18.94 -15.15 2.52
N GLN A 86 17.88 -15.97 2.57
CA GLN A 86 17.61 -16.92 3.64
C GLN A 86 17.39 -16.24 5.02
N TYR A 87 16.96 -14.98 5.03
CA TYR A 87 16.70 -14.21 6.25
C TYR A 87 15.62 -14.88 7.13
N PHE A 88 14.60 -15.47 6.49
CA PHE A 88 13.48 -16.12 7.17
C PHE A 88 13.80 -17.54 7.72
N ARG A 89 15.06 -17.99 7.71
CA ARG A 89 15.45 -19.27 8.36
C ARG A 89 15.23 -19.29 9.86
N ARG A 90 15.29 -18.13 10.52
CA ARG A 90 15.14 -17.98 11.98
C ARG A 90 13.95 -17.12 12.39
N THR A 91 13.21 -16.58 11.40
CA THR A 91 12.10 -15.64 11.61
C THR A 91 11.00 -15.94 10.60
N GLU A 92 9.74 -15.92 11.01
CA GLU A 92 8.62 -16.19 10.11
C GLU A 92 8.30 -15.00 9.20
N ARG A 93 8.23 -15.26 7.88
CA ARG A 93 7.82 -14.26 6.88
C ARG A 93 6.47 -13.64 7.19
N GLY A 94 5.49 -14.47 7.59
CA GLY A 94 4.13 -14.01 7.91
C GLY A 94 4.08 -12.99 9.05
N ARG A 95 5.01 -13.06 10.00
CA ARG A 95 5.10 -12.09 11.11
C ARG A 95 5.88 -10.83 10.71
N PHE A 96 6.89 -10.97 9.86
CA PHE A 96 7.76 -9.87 9.43
C PHE A 96 7.12 -8.99 8.36
N ALA A 97 6.48 -9.60 7.37
CA ALA A 97 5.89 -8.91 6.22
C ALA A 97 4.93 -7.76 6.61
N PRO A 98 3.98 -7.94 7.55
CA PRO A 98 3.12 -6.84 8.01
C PRO A 98 3.88 -5.72 8.75
N GLN A 99 5.02 -6.02 9.37
CA GLN A 99 5.85 -5.01 10.04
C GLN A 99 6.61 -4.17 9.01
N LEU A 100 7.20 -4.82 8.00
CA LEU A 100 7.86 -4.12 6.90
C LEU A 100 6.87 -3.24 6.13
N ARG A 101 5.68 -3.75 5.82
CA ARG A 101 4.65 -2.97 5.12
C ARG A 101 4.25 -1.72 5.90
N ARG A 102 4.04 -1.85 7.22
CA ARG A 102 3.76 -0.72 8.12
C ARG A 102 4.91 0.27 8.20
N LEU A 103 6.16 -0.20 8.20
CA LEU A 103 7.34 0.67 8.16
C LEU A 103 7.35 1.50 6.87
N VAL A 104 7.25 0.84 5.72
CA VAL A 104 7.31 1.49 4.39
C VAL A 104 6.17 2.50 4.20
N ASN A 105 4.95 2.15 4.61
CA ASN A 105 3.80 3.07 4.52
C ASN A 105 3.94 4.33 5.39
N ARG A 106 4.81 4.34 6.40
CA ARG A 106 5.03 5.48 7.30
C ARG A 106 6.16 6.41 6.85
N MET A 107 6.93 6.03 5.84
CA MET A 107 8.13 6.77 5.43
C MET A 107 7.85 7.89 4.41
N ASP A 108 6.61 8.03 3.93
CA ASP A 108 6.22 9.02 2.90
C ASP A 108 7.22 9.10 1.73
N LEU A 109 7.67 7.94 1.25
CA LEU A 109 8.73 7.80 0.25
C LEU A 109 8.37 8.53 -1.05
N SER A 110 9.32 9.26 -1.62
CA SER A 110 9.23 9.79 -2.99
C SER A 110 9.54 8.72 -4.04
N ASP A 111 9.19 8.98 -5.30
CA ASP A 111 9.57 8.08 -6.41
C ASP A 111 11.11 7.94 -6.49
N HIS A 112 11.84 9.00 -6.15
CA HIS A 112 13.30 8.96 -6.07
C HIS A 112 13.78 8.03 -4.94
N ASP A 113 13.17 8.11 -3.76
CA ASP A 113 13.50 7.25 -2.62
C ASP A 113 13.21 5.78 -2.95
N VAL A 114 12.07 5.50 -3.58
CA VAL A 114 11.71 4.15 -4.03
C VAL A 114 12.76 3.61 -4.99
N GLN A 115 13.15 4.40 -6.00
CA GLN A 115 14.15 3.99 -6.98
C GLN A 115 15.53 3.78 -6.35
N MET A 116 15.92 4.64 -5.41
CA MET A 116 17.18 4.55 -4.68
C MET A 116 17.23 3.28 -3.80
N LEU A 117 16.19 3.03 -3.01
CA LEU A 117 16.08 1.84 -2.14
C LEU A 117 16.03 0.55 -2.94
N TRP A 118 15.29 0.53 -4.05
CA TRP A 118 15.29 -0.60 -4.98
C TRP A 118 16.68 -0.82 -5.58
N GLY A 119 17.33 0.25 -6.07
CA GLY A 119 18.64 0.19 -6.71
C GLY A 119 19.73 -0.36 -5.78
N MET A 120 19.72 0.03 -4.50
CA MET A 120 20.62 -0.53 -3.49
C MET A 120 20.45 -2.05 -3.38
N LEU A 121 19.20 -2.52 -3.22
CA LEU A 121 18.94 -3.94 -3.03
C LEU A 121 19.17 -4.76 -4.31
N ALA A 122 18.86 -4.20 -5.48
CA ALA A 122 19.17 -4.78 -6.78
C ALA A 122 20.68 -4.94 -7.01
N GLN A 123 21.48 -4.00 -6.54
CA GLN A 123 22.94 -4.10 -6.62
C GLN A 123 23.48 -5.22 -5.69
N PHE A 124 22.94 -5.35 -4.48
CA PHE A 124 23.26 -6.48 -3.59
C PHE A 124 22.88 -7.82 -4.22
N HIS A 125 21.70 -7.89 -4.85
CA HIS A 125 21.24 -9.06 -5.58
C HIS A 125 22.19 -9.45 -6.70
N TYR A 126 22.55 -8.49 -7.55
CA TYR A 126 23.44 -8.73 -8.68
C TYR A 126 24.81 -9.24 -8.22
N PHE A 127 25.37 -8.63 -7.18
CA PHE A 127 26.66 -9.06 -6.64
C PHE A 127 26.60 -10.46 -6.02
N THR A 128 25.50 -10.81 -5.36
CA THR A 128 25.38 -12.08 -4.61
C THR A 128 24.92 -13.24 -5.50
N PHE A 129 24.06 -12.99 -6.48
CA PHE A 129 23.37 -14.01 -7.27
C PHE A 129 23.60 -13.92 -8.79
N GLY A 130 24.23 -12.85 -9.29
CA GLY A 130 24.47 -12.63 -10.71
C GLY A 130 23.29 -12.06 -11.50
N ASP A 131 22.15 -11.82 -10.85
CA ASP A 131 20.95 -11.19 -11.42
C ASP A 131 20.34 -10.16 -10.44
N ARG A 132 19.48 -9.27 -10.94
CA ARG A 132 18.84 -8.22 -10.12
C ARG A 132 17.54 -8.68 -9.45
N GLY A 133 17.13 -9.94 -9.54
CA GLY A 133 15.80 -10.40 -9.11
C GLY A 133 14.67 -9.86 -10.00
N VAL A 134 13.45 -9.79 -9.45
CA VAL A 134 12.22 -9.35 -10.15
C VAL A 134 12.33 -7.89 -10.61
N ASP A 135 11.68 -7.56 -11.73
CA ASP A 135 11.77 -6.29 -12.47
C ASP A 135 11.58 -5.02 -11.62
N SER A 136 12.08 -3.89 -12.14
CA SER A 136 12.08 -2.60 -11.45
C SER A 136 10.67 -2.05 -11.22
N PRO A 137 10.40 -1.37 -10.08
CA PRO A 137 9.11 -0.71 -9.81
C PRO A 137 8.57 0.13 -10.99
N ALA A 138 9.46 0.85 -11.67
CA ALA A 138 9.11 1.68 -12.82
C ALA A 138 8.73 0.88 -14.08
N GLN A 139 9.30 -0.32 -14.27
CA GLN A 139 9.04 -1.18 -15.43
C GLN A 139 7.73 -1.97 -15.25
N ASP A 140 7.46 -2.43 -14.03
CA ASP A 140 6.23 -3.18 -13.72
C ASP A 140 4.98 -2.28 -13.73
N ALA A 141 5.10 -1.03 -13.30
CA ALA A 141 3.99 -0.08 -13.42
C ALA A 141 3.67 0.28 -14.88
N ALA A 142 4.69 0.44 -15.73
CA ALA A 142 4.52 0.65 -17.16
C ALA A 142 3.81 -0.54 -17.83
N ARG A 143 4.15 -1.76 -17.41
CA ARG A 143 3.53 -3.00 -17.90
C ARG A 143 2.07 -3.15 -17.44
N ALA A 144 1.78 -2.82 -16.18
CA ALA A 144 0.41 -2.86 -15.65
C ALA A 144 -0.50 -1.79 -16.28
N THR A 145 0.03 -0.63 -16.66
CA THR A 145 -0.72 0.39 -17.41
C THR A 145 -1.00 -0.03 -18.86
N ASP A 146 -0.07 -0.75 -19.50
CA ASP A 146 -0.28 -1.28 -20.86
C ASP A 146 -1.33 -2.40 -20.86
N GLU A 147 -1.30 -3.32 -19.88
CA GLU A 147 -2.29 -4.40 -19.76
C GLU A 147 -3.71 -3.87 -19.44
N ALA A 148 -3.83 -2.81 -18.63
CA ALA A 148 -5.11 -2.15 -18.38
C ALA A 148 -5.63 -1.37 -19.60
N GLY A 149 -4.73 -0.87 -20.45
CA GLY A 149 -5.07 -0.20 -21.71
C GLY A 149 -5.54 -1.17 -22.80
N ASP A 150 -5.00 -2.39 -22.81
CA ASP A 150 -5.36 -3.45 -23.77
C ASP A 150 -6.75 -4.05 -23.45
N ALA A 151 -7.03 -4.34 -22.18
CA ALA A 151 -8.36 -4.79 -21.71
C ALA A 151 -9.48 -3.76 -21.98
N GLY A 152 -9.14 -2.46 -22.01
CA GLY A 152 -10.08 -1.39 -22.38
C GLY A 152 -10.38 -1.31 -23.89
N ARG A 153 -9.50 -1.84 -24.75
CA ARG A 153 -9.70 -1.87 -26.21
C ARG A 153 -10.53 -3.07 -26.68
N GLU A 154 -10.43 -4.21 -26.01
CA GLU A 154 -11.24 -5.40 -26.35
C GLU A 154 -12.73 -5.26 -25.99
N SER A 155 -13.11 -4.29 -25.14
CA SER A 155 -14.50 -4.07 -24.73
C SER A 155 -15.33 -3.16 -25.66
N LEU A 156 -14.75 -2.67 -26.77
CA LEU A 156 -15.36 -1.69 -27.66
C LEU A 156 -15.71 -2.21 -29.06
N GLU A 157 -15.61 -3.51 -29.33
CA GLU A 157 -16.14 -4.06 -30.59
C GLU A 157 -17.66 -4.26 -30.51
N PRO A 158 -18.48 -3.52 -31.29
CA PRO A 158 -19.91 -3.75 -31.33
C PRO A 158 -20.14 -5.04 -32.13
N LYS A 159 -20.72 -6.04 -31.44
CA LYS A 159 -21.18 -7.27 -32.05
C LYS A 159 -22.30 -6.94 -33.06
N ALA A 160 -21.98 -7.02 -34.35
CA ALA A 160 -22.94 -6.91 -35.46
C ALA A 160 -23.79 -8.18 -35.59
#